data_AF-A0A8X7NIA2-F1
#
_entry.id   AF-A0A8X7NIA2-F1
#
_cell.length_a   1.000
_cell.length_b   1.000
_cell.length_c   1.000
_cell.angle_alpha   90.00
_cell.angle_beta   90.00
_cell.angle_gamma   90.00
#
_symmetry.space_group_name_H-M   'P 1'
#
loop_
_entity.id
_entity.type
_entity.pdbx_description
1 polymer ?
#
loop_
_entity_poly.entity_id
_entity_poly.type
_entity_poly.pdbx_seq_one_letter_code
_entity_poly.pdbx_strand_id
1 'polypeptide(L)'
;MVVHNPNNWHWVDKNCLPWAQTYFNDNIKNTSFENDDYHFYISDVQPVSGHCDVTQRKGKVLCIYDLRLVFNVTAKVKNASEGDQTKSGTITIAEFEHDQDKSEYMYETVVDDVSNMVRQYLLPLVTSKLEKFQPDLIEAHAKDVQHAE
;
A
#
# COMPACT_ATOMS: atom_id res chain seq x y z
N MET A 1 13.41 1.51 -30.71
CA MET A 1 14.81 1.06 -30.71
C MET A 1 14.90 -0.01 -29.63
N VAL A 2 15.04 -1.29 -29.98
CA VAL A 2 15.12 -2.38 -29.00
C VAL A 2 16.53 -2.36 -28.41
N VAL A 3 16.63 -2.20 -27.10
CA VAL A 3 17.92 -2.29 -26.39
C VAL A 3 18.29 -3.77 -26.35
N HIS A 4 19.40 -4.13 -26.98
CA HIS A 4 19.93 -5.49 -26.99
C HIS A 4 20.73 -5.72 -25.70
N ASN A 5 20.22 -6.55 -24.77
CA ASN A 5 20.91 -6.94 -23.53
C ASN A 5 21.33 -8.43 -23.55
N PRO A 6 22.31 -8.79 -24.38
CA PRO A 6 22.74 -10.17 -24.52
C PRO A 6 23.27 -10.68 -23.17
N ASN A 7 22.85 -11.89 -22.80
CA ASN A 7 23.16 -12.54 -21.52
C ASN A 7 22.67 -11.82 -20.25
N ASN A 8 21.79 -10.82 -20.35
CA ASN A 8 21.29 -10.04 -19.19
C ASN A 8 22.42 -9.45 -18.31
N TRP A 9 23.48 -8.94 -18.93
CA TRP A 9 24.63 -8.35 -18.22
C TRP A 9 24.47 -6.87 -17.88
N HIS A 10 23.63 -6.13 -18.61
CA HIS A 10 23.24 -4.78 -18.24
C HIS A 10 22.03 -4.81 -17.33
N TRP A 11 22.03 -3.89 -16.36
CA TRP A 11 20.91 -3.69 -15.46
C TRP A 11 19.76 -3.06 -16.26
N VAL A 12 18.59 -3.66 -16.16
CA VAL A 12 17.34 -3.01 -16.58
C VAL A 12 16.58 -2.71 -15.32
N ASP A 13 16.28 -1.44 -15.12
CA ASP A 13 15.56 -0.92 -13.98
C ASP A 13 14.37 -0.11 -14.47
N LYS A 14 13.23 -0.29 -13.80
CA LYS A 14 12.01 0.46 -14.07
C LYS A 14 11.53 1.09 -12.77
N ASN A 15 11.50 2.41 -12.76
CA ASN A 15 10.80 3.18 -11.73
C ASN A 15 9.29 2.90 -11.80
N CYS A 16 8.78 2.34 -10.72
CA CYS A 16 7.39 1.93 -10.52
C CYS A 16 6.66 2.80 -9.47
N LEU A 17 7.28 3.87 -8.94
CA LEU A 17 6.63 4.77 -7.98
C LEU A 17 5.31 5.39 -8.51
N PRO A 18 5.21 5.84 -9.78
CA PRO A 18 3.94 6.33 -10.33
C PRO A 18 2.86 5.24 -10.40
N TRP A 19 3.28 4.00 -10.67
CA TRP A 19 2.37 2.85 -10.65
C TRP A 19 1.91 2.55 -9.23
N ALA A 20 2.83 2.55 -8.25
CA ALA A 20 2.51 2.31 -6.84
C ALA A 20 1.47 3.32 -6.32
N GLN A 21 1.62 4.61 -6.65
CA GLN A 21 0.63 5.65 -6.31
C GLN A 21 -0.78 5.29 -6.83
N THR A 22 -0.86 4.82 -8.06
CA THR A 22 -2.13 4.46 -8.70
C THR A 22 -2.69 3.18 -8.06
N TYR A 23 -1.84 2.19 -7.87
CA TYR A 23 -2.18 0.92 -7.24
C TYR A 23 -2.80 1.11 -5.85
N PHE A 24 -2.18 1.92 -4.98
CA PHE A 24 -2.72 2.13 -3.64
C PHE A 24 -4.04 2.91 -3.66
N ASN A 25 -4.19 3.88 -4.57
CA ASN A 25 -5.47 4.55 -4.77
C ASN A 25 -6.57 3.58 -5.20
N ASP A 26 -6.29 2.66 -6.11
CA ASP A 26 -7.30 1.74 -6.65
C ASP A 26 -7.63 0.61 -5.67
N ASN A 27 -6.63 0.11 -4.93
CA ASN A 27 -6.78 -1.09 -4.11
C ASN A 27 -7.06 -0.78 -2.63
N ILE A 28 -6.51 0.30 -2.07
CA ILE A 28 -6.63 0.61 -0.63
C ILE A 28 -7.77 1.59 -0.35
N LYS A 29 -8.03 2.55 -1.23
CA LYS A 29 -9.15 3.49 -1.07
C LYS A 29 -10.46 2.72 -0.96
N ASN A 30 -11.39 3.24 -0.16
CA ASN A 30 -12.69 2.61 0.13
C ASN A 30 -12.60 1.25 0.82
N THR A 31 -11.43 0.81 1.31
CA THR A 31 -11.38 -0.30 2.27
C THR A 31 -12.18 0.11 3.49
N SER A 32 -13.20 -0.68 3.83
CA SER A 32 -14.16 -0.34 4.86
C SER A 32 -14.44 -1.51 5.81
N PHE A 33 -14.79 -1.15 7.03
CA PHE A 33 -15.35 -2.02 8.04
C PHE A 33 -16.65 -1.40 8.52
N GLU A 34 -17.70 -2.21 8.69
CA GLU A 34 -18.99 -1.75 9.20
C GLU A 34 -19.61 -2.81 10.12
N ASN A 35 -20.10 -2.36 11.27
CA ASN A 35 -20.94 -3.12 12.19
C ASN A 35 -22.03 -2.21 12.79
N ASP A 36 -22.68 -2.66 13.86
CA ASP A 36 -23.78 -1.91 14.52
C ASP A 36 -23.30 -0.62 15.19
N ASP A 37 -22.04 -0.57 15.64
CA ASP A 37 -21.47 0.54 16.42
C ASP A 37 -20.59 1.48 15.57
N TYR A 38 -20.00 0.98 14.50
CA TYR A 38 -18.93 1.64 13.77
C TYR A 38 -19.04 1.44 12.26
N HIS A 39 -18.68 2.47 11.50
CA HIS A 39 -18.36 2.37 10.09
C HIS A 39 -17.07 3.16 9.82
N PHE A 40 -15.99 2.43 9.56
CA PHE A 40 -14.67 2.99 9.26
C PHE A 40 -14.33 2.74 7.80
N TYR A 41 -13.72 3.72 7.14
CA TYR A 41 -13.23 3.51 5.78
C TYR A 41 -12.05 4.42 5.45
N ILE A 42 -11.22 3.97 4.50
CA ILE A 42 -10.18 4.79 3.89
C ILE A 42 -10.83 5.75 2.90
N SER A 43 -10.85 7.04 3.23
CA SER A 43 -11.48 8.08 2.42
C SER A 43 -10.55 8.57 1.30
N ASP A 44 -9.24 8.55 1.53
CA ASP A 44 -8.25 9.00 0.57
C ASP A 44 -6.87 8.39 0.81
N VAL A 45 -6.05 8.32 -0.24
CA VAL A 45 -4.66 7.88 -0.18
C VAL A 45 -3.78 9.06 -0.55
N GLN A 46 -2.95 9.50 0.39
CA GLN A 46 -2.05 10.63 0.15
C GLN A 46 -0.94 10.25 -0.85
N PRO A 47 -0.22 11.25 -1.39
CA PRO A 47 0.92 11.00 -2.24
C PRO A 47 1.93 10.06 -1.59
N VAL A 48 2.24 8.98 -2.30
CA VAL A 48 3.21 7.95 -1.94
C VAL A 48 4.59 8.49 -2.27
N SER A 49 5.47 8.45 -1.28
CA SER A 49 6.87 8.87 -1.44
C SER A 49 7.80 7.72 -1.09
N GLY A 50 9.05 7.81 -1.56
CA GLY A 50 10.05 6.77 -1.40
C GLY A 50 10.54 6.23 -2.75
N HIS A 51 11.01 4.99 -2.76
CA HIS A 51 11.54 4.31 -3.93
C HIS A 51 10.73 3.03 -4.21
N CYS A 52 10.53 2.73 -5.47
CA CYS A 52 9.83 1.52 -5.90
C CYS A 52 10.30 1.19 -7.31
N ASP A 53 11.09 0.14 -7.42
CA ASP A 53 11.76 -0.23 -8.65
C ASP A 53 11.61 -1.74 -8.89
N VAL A 54 11.45 -2.09 -10.16
CA VAL A 54 11.46 -3.48 -10.63
C VAL A 54 12.64 -3.66 -11.57
N THR A 55 13.41 -4.72 -11.37
CA THR A 55 14.63 -4.99 -12.11
C THR A 55 14.73 -6.46 -12.52
N GLN A 56 15.50 -6.74 -13.57
CA GLN A 56 15.89 -8.11 -13.92
C GLN A 56 17.39 -8.30 -13.65
N ARG A 57 17.73 -9.32 -12.84
CA ARG A 57 19.11 -9.71 -12.58
C ARG A 57 19.28 -11.21 -12.71
N LYS A 58 20.26 -11.65 -13.53
CA LYS A 58 20.57 -13.07 -13.74
C LYS A 58 19.32 -13.90 -14.13
N GLY A 59 18.46 -13.33 -14.98
CA GLY A 59 17.23 -13.98 -15.43
C GLY A 59 16.06 -13.96 -14.44
N LYS A 60 16.24 -13.42 -13.23
CA LYS A 60 15.18 -13.28 -12.22
C LYS A 60 14.66 -11.85 -12.19
N VAL A 61 13.35 -11.69 -12.11
CA VAL A 61 12.70 -10.41 -11.81
C VAL A 61 12.69 -10.22 -10.31
N LEU A 62 13.10 -9.04 -9.87
CA LEU A 62 13.18 -8.62 -8.48
C LEU A 62 12.48 -7.27 -8.37
N CYS A 63 11.95 -6.97 -7.19
CA CYS A 63 11.50 -5.63 -6.83
C CYS A 63 12.30 -5.14 -5.63
N ILE A 64 12.45 -3.83 -5.51
CA ILE A 64 12.94 -3.19 -4.30
C ILE A 64 12.01 -1.99 -4.09
N TYR A 65 11.47 -1.87 -2.88
CA TYR A 65 10.69 -0.71 -2.53
C TYR A 65 10.90 -0.35 -1.06
N ASP A 66 10.83 0.93 -0.80
CA ASP A 66 10.79 1.56 0.53
C ASP A 66 9.87 2.76 0.36
N LEU A 67 8.67 2.63 0.89
CA LEU A 67 7.58 3.57 0.67
C LEU A 67 7.06 4.11 2.00
N ARG A 68 6.82 5.41 2.03
CA ARG A 68 6.00 6.04 3.04
C ARG A 68 4.56 6.10 2.56
N LEU A 69 3.65 5.50 3.33
CA LEU A 69 2.22 5.44 3.02
C LEU A 69 1.42 6.21 4.07
N VAL A 70 0.52 7.09 3.63
CA VAL A 70 -0.41 7.81 4.51
C VAL A 70 -1.82 7.67 3.95
N PHE A 71 -2.73 7.10 4.75
CA PHE A 71 -4.12 6.92 4.39
C PHE A 71 -5.01 7.79 5.27
N ASN A 72 -5.92 8.54 4.65
CA ASN A 72 -6.93 9.28 5.39
C ASN A 72 -8.09 8.34 5.73
N VAL A 73 -8.48 8.34 7.00
CA VAL A 73 -9.56 7.51 7.55
C VAL A 73 -10.72 8.40 7.91
N THR A 74 -11.93 7.97 7.53
CA THR A 74 -13.16 8.50 8.10
C THR A 74 -13.78 7.43 8.98
N ALA A 75 -14.09 7.80 10.22
CA ALA A 75 -14.66 6.93 11.23
C ALA A 75 -16.02 7.46 11.69
N LYS A 76 -17.08 6.72 11.39
CA LYS A 76 -18.43 7.00 11.85
C LYS A 76 -18.73 6.13 13.06
N VAL A 77 -19.09 6.76 14.18
CA VAL A 77 -19.55 6.08 15.39
C VAL A 77 -21.07 6.17 15.40
N LYS A 78 -21.72 5.02 15.24
CA LYS A 78 -23.16 4.86 15.30
C LYS A 78 -23.57 4.80 16.78
N ASN A 79 -24.70 5.42 17.12
CA ASN A 79 -25.24 5.40 18.48
C ASN A 79 -24.34 6.02 19.57
N ALA A 80 -23.47 6.99 19.23
CA ALA A 80 -22.81 7.76 20.28
C ALA A 80 -23.86 8.53 21.09
N SER A 81 -23.56 8.77 22.38
CA SER A 81 -24.49 9.42 23.33
C SER A 81 -25.00 10.79 22.87
N GLU A 82 -24.34 11.41 21.89
CA GLU A 82 -24.66 12.72 21.29
C GLU A 82 -25.20 12.62 19.85
N GLY A 83 -25.57 11.42 19.37
CA GLY A 83 -25.93 11.14 17.97
C GLY A 83 -24.75 10.64 17.15
N ASP A 84 -24.97 10.35 15.86
CA ASP A 84 -23.91 9.85 14.97
C ASP A 84 -22.74 10.85 14.88
N GLN A 85 -21.54 10.41 15.27
CA GLN A 85 -20.33 11.23 15.20
C GLN A 85 -19.44 10.76 14.05
N THR A 86 -19.02 11.69 13.19
CA THR A 86 -18.02 11.44 12.15
C THR A 86 -16.70 12.06 12.54
N LYS A 87 -15.66 11.24 12.61
CA LYS A 87 -14.28 11.61 12.95
C LYS A 87 -13.38 11.36 11.75
N SER A 88 -12.34 12.17 11.62
CA SER A 88 -11.36 12.03 10.53
C SER A 88 -9.98 11.87 11.14
N GLY A 89 -9.12 11.12 10.47
CA GLY A 89 -7.77 10.88 10.95
C GLY A 89 -6.93 10.16 9.91
N THR A 90 -5.83 9.55 10.35
CA THR A 90 -4.87 8.91 9.45
C THR A 90 -4.38 7.57 9.95
N ILE A 91 -3.95 6.73 9.01
CA ILE A 91 -3.07 5.58 9.23
C ILE A 91 -1.80 5.85 8.44
N THR A 92 -0.66 5.91 9.13
CA THR A 92 0.65 6.13 8.52
C THR A 92 1.51 4.88 8.68
N ILE A 93 2.21 4.52 7.62
CA ILE A 93 3.29 3.53 7.60
C ILE A 93 4.52 4.30 7.15
N ALA A 94 5.47 4.51 8.06
CA ALA A 94 6.65 5.32 7.76
C ALA A 94 7.58 4.61 6.79
N GLU A 95 7.73 3.29 6.96
CA GLU A 95 8.61 2.40 6.21
C GLU A 95 7.78 1.17 5.82
N PHE A 96 7.35 1.13 4.57
CA PHE A 96 6.76 -0.05 3.94
C PHE A 96 7.79 -0.59 2.94
N GLU A 97 8.53 -1.62 3.35
CA GLU A 97 9.72 -2.06 2.64
C GLU A 97 9.56 -3.46 2.03
N HIS A 98 10.40 -3.72 1.03
CA HIS A 98 10.63 -5.06 0.52
C HIS A 98 11.21 -5.97 1.61
N ASP A 99 10.82 -7.24 1.61
CA ASP A 99 11.28 -8.28 2.55
C ASP A 99 10.83 -8.12 4.03
N GLN A 100 9.94 -7.17 4.33
CA GLN A 100 9.30 -7.08 5.64
C GLN A 100 8.12 -8.05 5.77
N ASP A 101 8.06 -8.74 6.90
CA ASP A 101 6.88 -9.51 7.28
C ASP A 101 5.75 -8.58 7.76
N LYS A 102 4.49 -9.00 7.58
CA LYS A 102 3.32 -8.19 8.00
C LYS A 102 3.31 -7.79 9.47
N SER A 103 3.97 -8.57 10.32
CA SER A 103 4.09 -8.31 11.77
C SER A 103 5.09 -7.21 12.08
N GLU A 104 5.96 -6.88 11.14
CA GLU A 104 6.99 -5.85 11.26
C GLU A 104 6.47 -4.47 10.84
N TYR A 105 5.35 -4.40 10.12
CA TYR A 105 4.73 -3.13 9.74
C TYR A 105 4.39 -2.28 10.96
N MET A 106 4.99 -1.08 11.00
CA MET A 106 4.75 -0.09 12.04
C MET A 106 3.66 0.89 11.62
N TYR A 107 2.49 0.76 12.25
CA TYR A 107 1.34 1.62 11.98
C TYR A 107 1.18 2.71 13.03
N GLU A 108 1.22 3.96 12.59
CA GLU A 108 0.77 5.10 13.38
C GLU A 108 -0.68 5.45 13.00
N THR A 109 -1.62 5.09 13.86
CA THR A 109 -3.05 5.42 13.69
C THR A 109 -3.44 6.59 14.58
N VAL A 110 -3.97 7.66 13.99
CA VAL A 110 -4.43 8.85 14.69
C VAL A 110 -5.84 9.18 14.22
N VAL A 111 -6.85 8.75 14.97
CA VAL A 111 -8.28 9.01 14.71
C VAL A 111 -8.96 9.30 16.04
N ASP A 112 -8.68 10.48 16.61
CA ASP A 112 -9.18 10.92 17.92
C ASP A 112 -9.22 9.78 18.97
N ASP A 113 -10.32 9.68 19.72
CA ASP A 113 -10.63 8.67 20.73
C ASP A 113 -11.00 7.29 20.17
N VAL A 114 -11.14 7.13 18.84
CA VAL A 114 -11.49 5.85 18.20
C VAL A 114 -10.30 5.14 17.54
N SER A 115 -9.08 5.68 17.70
CA SER A 115 -7.83 5.12 17.16
C SER A 115 -7.66 3.61 17.44
N ASN A 116 -8.01 3.15 18.65
CA ASN A 116 -7.90 1.73 19.01
C ASN A 116 -8.90 0.84 18.24
N MET A 117 -10.12 1.33 17.99
CA MET A 117 -11.12 0.59 17.22
C MET A 117 -10.75 0.52 15.75
N VAL A 118 -10.18 1.61 15.19
CA VAL A 118 -9.65 1.61 13.82
C VAL A 118 -8.52 0.58 13.68
N ARG A 119 -7.59 0.52 14.65
CA ARG A 119 -6.53 -0.50 14.68
C ARG A 119 -7.08 -1.92 14.80
N GLN A 120 -8.15 -2.12 15.54
CA GLN A 120 -8.73 -3.45 15.74
C GLN A 120 -9.48 -3.95 14.50
N TYR A 121 -10.26 -3.09 13.85
CA TYR A 121 -11.23 -3.52 12.83
C TYR A 121 -10.84 -3.17 11.39
N LEU A 122 -10.33 -1.97 11.15
CA LEU A 122 -9.99 -1.52 9.80
C LEU A 122 -8.58 -1.95 9.40
N LEU A 123 -7.63 -1.83 10.33
CA LEU A 123 -6.22 -2.05 10.03
C LEU A 123 -5.92 -3.46 9.49
N PRO A 124 -6.48 -4.56 10.02
CA PRO A 124 -6.23 -5.90 9.45
C PRO A 124 -6.67 -6.02 7.99
N LEU A 125 -7.74 -5.31 7.59
CA LEU A 125 -8.23 -5.30 6.21
C LEU A 125 -7.27 -4.54 5.28
N VAL A 126 -6.71 -3.43 5.78
CA VAL A 126 -5.67 -2.67 5.07
C VAL A 126 -4.40 -3.51 4.93
N THR A 127 -3.93 -4.13 6.02
CA THR A 127 -2.75 -5.02 6.01
C THR A 127 -2.89 -6.15 5.00
N SER A 128 -4.05 -6.83 4.96
CA SER A 128 -4.29 -7.92 4.00
C SER A 128 -4.24 -7.48 2.54
N LYS A 129 -4.58 -6.21 2.25
CA LYS A 129 -4.44 -5.65 0.90
C LYS A 129 -3.00 -5.22 0.60
N LEU A 130 -2.27 -4.72 1.59
CA LEU A 130 -0.85 -4.38 1.45
C LEU A 130 0.01 -5.61 1.14
N GLU A 131 -0.31 -6.78 1.71
CA GLU A 131 0.37 -8.06 1.41
C GLU A 131 0.33 -8.43 -0.09
N LYS A 132 -0.67 -7.91 -0.84
CA LYS A 132 -0.80 -8.17 -2.28
C LYS A 132 0.05 -7.24 -3.15
N PHE A 133 0.57 -6.15 -2.59
CA PHE A 133 1.32 -5.15 -3.35
C PHE A 133 2.53 -5.76 -4.07
N GLN A 134 3.37 -6.50 -3.35
CA GLN A 134 4.60 -7.07 -3.92
C GLN A 134 4.34 -8.05 -5.08
N PRO A 135 3.49 -9.09 -4.94
CA PRO A 135 3.20 -9.98 -6.07
C PRO A 135 2.57 -9.24 -7.25
N ASP A 136 1.66 -8.29 -7.00
CA ASP A 136 0.99 -7.53 -8.06
C ASP A 136 1.97 -6.57 -8.78
N LEU A 137 2.93 -5.98 -8.05
CA LEU A 137 4.01 -5.15 -8.60
C LEU A 137 4.88 -5.96 -9.57
N ILE A 138 5.28 -7.17 -9.17
CA ILE A 138 6.08 -8.06 -10.01
C ILE A 138 5.26 -8.50 -11.23
N GLU A 139 4.01 -8.90 -11.05
CA GLU A 139 3.15 -9.33 -12.16
C GLU A 139 2.94 -8.21 -13.20
N ALA A 140 2.70 -6.99 -12.73
CA ALA A 140 2.47 -5.83 -13.58
C ALA A 140 3.70 -5.45 -14.41
N HIS A 141 4.91 -5.64 -13.89
CA HIS A 141 6.14 -5.09 -14.47
C HIS A 141 7.21 -6.10 -14.87
N ALA A 142 7.02 -7.40 -14.60
CA ALA A 142 7.97 -8.42 -15.01
C ALA A 142 8.26 -8.39 -16.51
N LYS A 143 7.21 -8.22 -17.34
CA LYS A 143 7.36 -8.16 -18.81
C LYS A 143 8.07 -6.91 -19.30
N ASP A 144 8.09 -5.84 -18.51
CA ASP A 144 8.74 -4.58 -18.88
C ASP A 144 10.26 -4.67 -18.74
N VAL A 145 10.76 -5.57 -17.89
CA VAL A 145 12.18 -5.76 -17.61
C VAL A 145 12.73 -7.07 -18.19
N GLN A 146 11.85 -7.97 -18.63
CA GLN A 146 12.22 -9.20 -19.32
C GLN A 146 12.38 -8.94 -20.82
N HIS A 147 13.55 -9.27 -21.36
CA HIS A 147 13.73 -9.30 -22.81
C HIS A 147 12.92 -10.47 -23.39
N ALA A 148 12.13 -10.20 -24.44
CA ALA A 148 11.57 -11.25 -25.28
C ALA A 148 12.73 -11.96 -25.99
N GLU A 149 12.72 -13.30 -25.96
CA GLU A 149 13.61 -14.14 -26.77
C GLU A 149 13.42 -13.89 -28.27
#